data_AF-A0A151I793-F1
#
_entry.id   AF-A0A151I793-F1
#
_cell.length_a   1.000
_cell.length_b   1.000
_cell.length_c   1.000
_cell.angle_alpha   90.00
_cell.angle_beta   90.00
_cell.angle_gamma   90.00
#
_symmetry.space_group_name_H-M   'P 1'
#
loop_
_entity.id
_entity.type
_entity.pdbx_description
1 polymer ?
#
loop_
_entity_poly.entity_id
_entity_poly.type
_entity_poly.pdbx_seq_one_letter_code
_entity_poly.pdbx_strand_id
1 'polypeptide(L)'
;MIKQLARLTGRDIKHSCLSLMRQISNEIAVLYSWHGAKKKGNFSKLNLCQVILSIVRNAHESAKDDQISGPIKIWLAHAKERMDRLKEKNKEADHINQNIPENRNVAENQNDPEDGNVTDNENGPEQSE
;
A
#
# COMPACT_ATOMS: atom_id res chain seq x y z
N MET A 1 -12.22 9.79 16.13
CA MET A 1 -10.95 9.70 15.37
C MET A 1 -10.07 8.52 15.81
N ILE A 2 -9.83 8.31 17.11
CA ILE A 2 -9.02 7.18 17.63
C ILE A 2 -9.55 5.80 17.22
N LYS A 3 -10.87 5.59 17.20
CA LYS A 3 -11.51 4.29 16.89
C LYS A 3 -11.12 3.70 15.53
N GLN A 4 -10.93 4.53 14.49
CA GLN A 4 -10.53 4.01 13.17
C GLN A 4 -9.05 3.62 13.15
N LEU A 5 -8.19 4.41 13.79
CA LEU A 5 -6.75 4.11 13.88
C LEU A 5 -6.46 2.91 14.81
N ALA A 6 -7.33 2.67 15.80
CA ALA A 6 -7.24 1.47 16.64
C ALA A 6 -7.32 0.16 15.82
N ARG A 7 -8.04 0.17 14.68
CA ARG A 7 -8.12 -0.98 13.77
C ARG A 7 -6.79 -1.32 13.09
N LEU A 8 -5.82 -0.40 13.10
CA LEU A 8 -4.47 -0.62 12.56
C LEU A 8 -3.53 -1.25 13.59
N THR A 9 -3.97 -1.41 14.84
CA THR A 9 -3.21 -2.11 15.87
C THR A 9 -3.36 -3.63 15.71
N GLY A 10 -2.36 -4.38 16.16
CA GLY A 10 -2.36 -5.83 16.10
C GLY A 10 -1.91 -6.45 17.42
N ARG A 11 -1.67 -7.76 17.41
CA ARG A 11 -1.30 -8.54 18.61
C ARG A 11 0.01 -8.11 19.27
N ASP A 12 0.89 -7.46 18.53
CA ASP A 12 2.22 -7.06 18.99
C ASP A 12 2.40 -5.53 18.95
N ILE A 13 3.12 -5.00 19.94
CA ILE A 13 3.38 -3.55 20.09
C ILE A 13 4.17 -3.04 18.88
N LYS A 14 5.24 -3.74 18.48
CA LYS A 14 6.06 -3.32 17.32
C LYS A 14 5.22 -3.33 16.05
N HIS A 15 4.44 -4.38 15.81
CA HIS A 15 3.53 -4.42 14.66
C HIS A 15 2.54 -3.25 14.65
N SER A 16 1.95 -2.94 15.82
CA SER A 16 1.00 -1.83 15.98
C SER A 16 1.66 -0.48 15.66
N CYS A 17 2.87 -0.24 16.20
CA CYS A 17 3.64 0.97 15.91
C CYS A 17 3.92 1.11 14.42
N LEU A 18 4.43 0.06 13.77
CA LEU A 18 4.80 0.11 12.35
C LEU A 18 3.57 0.29 11.45
N SER A 19 2.42 -0.29 11.81
CA SER A 19 1.18 -0.16 11.04
C SER A 19 0.61 1.27 11.09
N LEU A 20 0.70 1.92 12.26
CA LEU A 20 0.35 3.33 12.42
C LEU A 20 1.34 4.24 11.68
N MET A 21 2.64 4.00 11.82
CA MET A 21 3.67 4.81 11.15
C MET A 21 3.60 4.72 9.62
N ARG A 22 3.15 3.59 9.06
CA ARG A 22 2.93 3.43 7.61
C ARG A 22 1.87 4.36 7.03
N GLN A 23 1.02 4.97 7.85
CA GLN A 23 0.06 5.98 7.39
C GLN A 23 0.72 7.36 7.18
N ILE A 24 1.98 7.51 7.60
CA ILE A 24 2.77 8.73 7.41
C ILE A 24 3.61 8.56 6.15
N SER A 25 3.59 9.56 5.26
CA SER A 25 4.37 9.54 4.03
C SER A 25 5.88 9.61 4.31
N ASN A 26 6.69 9.06 3.40
CA ASN A 26 8.16 9.06 3.58
C ASN A 26 8.75 10.49 3.48
N GLU A 27 8.10 11.36 2.70
CA GLU A 27 8.47 12.77 2.49
C GLU A 27 8.36 13.56 3.80
N ILE A 28 7.35 13.27 4.62
CA ILE A 28 7.24 13.87 5.95
C ILE A 28 8.20 13.18 6.92
N ALA A 29 8.23 11.84 6.92
CA ALA A 29 9.05 11.07 7.85
C ALA A 29 10.55 11.42 7.81
N VAL A 30 11.10 11.75 6.64
CA VAL A 30 12.53 12.10 6.50
C VAL A 30 12.90 13.39 7.24
N LEU A 31 11.95 14.31 7.41
CA LEU A 31 12.13 15.61 8.06
C LEU A 31 12.24 15.51 9.58
N TYR A 32 11.90 14.36 10.17
CA TYR A 32 11.86 14.16 11.60
C TYR A 32 12.81 13.06 12.07
N SER A 33 13.28 13.20 13.30
CA SER A 33 13.83 12.11 14.09
C SER A 33 13.20 12.14 15.47
N TRP A 34 13.36 11.08 16.25
CA TRP A 34 12.68 10.97 17.54
C TRP A 34 12.93 12.18 18.47
N HIS A 35 14.19 12.62 18.62
CA HIS A 35 14.54 13.77 19.45
C HIS A 35 14.91 15.05 18.67
N GLY A 36 14.88 15.02 17.33
CA GLY A 36 15.27 16.15 16.49
C GLY A 36 16.80 16.33 16.39
N ALA A 37 17.42 15.59 15.49
CA ALA A 37 18.87 15.58 15.28
C ALA A 37 19.23 16.02 13.86
N LYS A 38 20.43 16.58 13.65
CA LYS A 38 20.95 16.95 12.32
C LYS A 38 19.95 17.77 11.49
N LYS A 39 19.41 18.84 12.07
CA LYS A 39 18.38 19.74 11.49
C LYS A 39 16.98 19.13 11.31
N LYS A 40 16.75 17.88 11.73
CA LYS A 40 15.41 17.28 11.72
C LYS A 40 14.56 17.78 12.87
N GLY A 41 13.25 17.86 12.66
CA GLY A 41 12.27 18.14 13.71
C GLY A 41 12.20 17.03 14.76
N ASN A 42 11.74 17.37 15.95
CA ASN A 42 11.54 16.42 17.05
C ASN A 42 10.15 15.77 16.92
N PHE A 43 10.14 14.48 16.57
CA PHE A 43 8.91 13.71 16.39
C PHE A 43 8.16 13.48 17.70
N SER A 44 8.85 13.22 18.81
CA SER A 44 8.19 12.89 20.09
C SER A 44 7.38 14.05 20.66
N LYS A 45 7.72 15.28 20.26
CA LYS A 45 6.98 16.51 20.61
C LYS A 45 5.75 16.77 19.74
N LEU A 46 5.52 16.03 18.66
CA LEU A 46 4.35 16.22 17.81
C LEU A 46 3.08 15.68 18.48
N ASN A 47 1.95 16.38 18.31
CA ASN A 47 0.63 15.88 18.71
C ASN A 47 0.30 14.53 18.05
N LEU A 48 0.77 14.33 16.80
CA LEU A 48 0.65 13.05 16.12
C LEU A 48 1.33 11.91 16.89
N CYS A 49 2.52 12.16 17.46
CA CYS A 49 3.19 11.15 18.28
C CYS A 49 2.37 10.85 19.54
N GLN A 50 1.81 11.87 20.20
CA GLN A 50 0.96 11.68 21.38
C GLN A 50 -0.26 10.82 21.05
N VAL A 51 -0.91 11.07 19.91
CA VAL A 51 -2.03 10.25 19.42
C VAL A 51 -1.61 8.80 19.18
N ILE A 52 -0.45 8.57 18.54
CA ILE A 52 0.08 7.21 18.33
C ILE A 52 0.33 6.51 19.67
N LEU A 53 0.95 7.19 20.64
CA LEU A 53 1.18 6.63 21.97
C LEU A 53 -0.15 6.25 22.65
N SER A 54 -1.16 7.12 22.59
CA SER A 54 -2.48 6.84 23.16
C SER A 54 -3.17 5.65 22.50
N ILE A 55 -3.09 5.53 21.17
CA ILE A 55 -3.68 4.39 20.44
C ILE A 55 -2.98 3.09 20.84
N VAL A 56 -1.65 3.08 20.87
CA VAL A 56 -0.88 1.87 21.20
C VAL A 56 -1.15 1.45 22.65
N ARG A 57 -1.17 2.39 23.61
CA ARG A 57 -1.47 2.08 25.02
C ARG A 57 -2.92 1.65 25.24
N ASN A 58 -3.86 2.12 24.41
CA ASN A 58 -5.24 1.64 24.47
C ASN A 58 -5.37 0.18 24.01
N ALA A 59 -4.56 -0.24 23.03
CA ALA A 59 -4.53 -1.62 22.56
C ALA A 59 -3.61 -2.53 23.40
N HIS A 60 -2.59 -1.96 24.04
CA HIS A 60 -1.55 -2.64 24.80
C HIS A 60 -1.32 -1.90 26.13
N GLU A 61 -2.15 -2.19 27.14
CA GLU A 61 -2.20 -1.42 28.39
C GLU A 61 -0.87 -1.35 29.15
N SER A 62 -0.06 -2.42 29.07
CA SER A 62 1.24 -2.50 29.73
C SER A 62 2.42 -1.99 28.89
N ALA A 63 2.17 -1.38 27.72
CA ALA A 63 3.22 -0.95 26.82
C ALA A 63 4.02 0.23 27.39
N LYS A 64 5.32 0.01 27.56
CA LYS A 64 6.26 1.04 28.04
C LYS A 64 6.78 1.93 26.91
N ASP A 65 7.21 3.13 27.26
CA ASP A 65 7.66 4.17 26.32
C ASP A 65 8.82 3.72 25.43
N ASP A 66 9.73 2.90 25.97
CA ASP A 66 10.85 2.32 25.23
C ASP A 66 10.37 1.28 24.20
N GLN A 67 9.39 0.44 24.57
CA GLN A 67 8.79 -0.57 23.68
C GLN A 67 8.05 0.08 22.51
N ILE A 68 7.44 1.24 22.72
CA ILE A 68 6.74 1.99 21.66
C ILE A 68 7.73 2.84 20.86
N SER A 69 8.63 3.58 21.54
CA SER A 69 9.55 4.50 20.87
C SER A 69 10.62 3.80 20.06
N GLY A 70 11.08 2.61 20.46
CA GLY A 70 12.10 1.83 19.76
C GLY A 70 11.75 1.56 18.28
N PRO A 71 10.63 0.89 17.99
CA PRO A 71 10.16 0.65 16.63
C PRO A 71 9.98 1.94 15.81
N ILE A 72 9.44 3.00 16.42
CA ILE A 72 9.22 4.30 15.74
C ILE A 72 10.55 4.96 15.37
N LYS A 73 11.53 4.97 16.28
CA LYS A 73 12.89 5.49 16.04
C LYS A 73 13.54 4.82 14.84
N ILE A 74 13.53 3.48 14.81
CA ILE A 74 14.09 2.69 13.71
C ILE A 74 13.37 3.02 12.40
N TRP A 75 12.03 3.07 12.43
CA TRP A 75 11.24 3.38 11.24
C TRP A 75 11.54 4.78 10.70
N LEU A 76 11.69 5.80 11.56
CA LEU A 76 12.08 7.16 11.14
C LEU A 76 13.51 7.20 10.59
N ALA A 77 14.44 6.47 11.18
CA ALA A 77 15.82 6.40 10.70
C ALA A 77 15.90 5.87 9.25
N HIS A 78 15.07 4.89 8.91
CA HIS A 78 15.03 4.28 7.58
C HIS A 78 14.15 5.05 6.58
N ALA A 79 13.59 6.21 6.94
CA ALA A 79 12.70 6.97 6.05
C ALA A 79 13.38 7.37 4.74
N LYS A 80 14.65 7.83 4.82
CA LYS A 80 15.45 8.22 3.65
C LYS A 80 15.67 7.04 2.70
N GLU A 81 16.12 5.92 3.24
CA GLU A 81 16.33 4.68 2.50
C GLU A 81 15.03 4.18 1.83
N ARG A 82 13.89 4.23 2.51
CA ARG A 82 12.58 3.91 1.89
C ARG A 82 12.25 4.84 0.72
N MET A 83 12.54 6.14 0.86
CA MET A 83 12.32 7.13 -0.20
C MET A 83 13.20 6.87 -1.42
N ASP A 84 14.46 6.50 -1.19
CA ASP A 84 15.41 6.24 -2.28
C ASP A 84 15.04 4.97 -3.05
N ARG A 85 14.65 3.89 -2.36
CA ARG A 85 14.11 2.68 -2.99
C ARG A 85 12.86 2.95 -3.84
N LEU A 86 11.98 3.86 -3.40
CA LEU A 86 10.79 4.21 -4.19
C LEU A 86 11.17 4.93 -5.48
N LYS A 87 12.16 5.83 -5.43
CA LYS A 87 12.68 6.52 -6.62
C LYS A 87 13.34 5.57 -7.60
N GLU A 88 14.10 4.60 -7.10
CA GLU A 88 14.75 3.58 -7.94
C GLU A 88 13.72 2.72 -8.68
N LYS A 89 12.69 2.23 -7.98
CA LYS A 89 11.60 1.45 -8.60
C LYS A 89 10.85 2.23 -9.68
N ASN A 90 10.61 3.53 -9.45
CA ASN A 90 9.93 4.35 -10.44
C ASN A 90 10.77 4.52 -11.71
N LYS A 91 12.09 4.73 -11.58
CA LYS A 91 13.00 4.80 -12.74
C LYS A 91 13.05 3.50 -13.55
N GLU A 92 13.01 2.35 -12.87
CA GLU A 92 12.97 1.04 -13.52
C GLU A 92 11.67 0.84 -14.30
N ALA A 93 10.53 1.20 -13.71
CA ALA A 93 9.23 1.15 -14.38
C ALA A 93 9.17 2.07 -15.61
N ASP A 94 9.75 3.28 -15.52
CA ASP A 94 9.82 4.22 -16.64
C ASP A 94 10.64 3.65 -17.81
N HIS A 95 11.74 2.95 -17.53
CA HIS A 95 12.58 2.33 -18.56
C HIS A 95 11.89 1.15 -19.26
N ILE A 96 11.07 0.38 -18.55
CA ILE A 96 10.31 -0.74 -19.13
C ILE A 96 9.20 -0.22 -20.05
N ASN A 97 8.46 0.82 -19.66
CA ASN A 97 7.36 1.37 -20.46
C ASN A 97 7.82 1.99 -21.79
N GLN A 98 9.07 2.49 -21.86
CA GLN A 98 9.63 3.02 -23.10
C GLN A 98 9.98 1.94 -24.16
N ASN A 99 9.96 0.66 -23.78
CA ASN A 99 10.35 -0.46 -24.65
C ASN A 99 9.19 -1.34 -25.12
N ILE A 100 7.92 -0.95 -24.89
CA ILE A 100 6.76 -1.67 -25.43
C ILE A 100 6.49 -1.16 -26.87
N PRO A 101 6.64 -2.00 -27.92
CA PRO A 101 6.22 -1.59 -29.25
C PRO A 101 4.69 -1.48 -29.29
N GLU A 102 4.17 -0.30 -29.65
CA GLU A 102 2.76 -0.10 -29.96
C GLU A 102 2.37 -0.96 -31.17
N ASN A 103 1.97 -2.22 -30.94
CA ASN A 103 1.30 -3.00 -31.97
C ASN A 103 -0.17 -2.59 -32.02
N ARG A 104 -0.45 -1.43 -32.60
CA ARG A 104 -1.81 -1.00 -32.97
C ARG A 104 -2.09 -1.48 -34.39
N ASN A 105 -2.41 -2.76 -34.56
CA ASN A 105 -3.01 -3.23 -35.80
C ASN A 105 -4.54 -3.11 -35.68
N VAL A 106 -5.05 -2.06 -36.31
CA VAL A 106 -6.44 -1.90 -36.72
C VAL A 106 -6.70 -2.94 -37.80
N ALA A 107 -7.55 -3.92 -37.52
CA ALA A 107 -8.18 -4.73 -38.56
C ALA A 107 -9.68 -4.47 -38.50
N GLU A 108 -10.09 -3.38 -39.15
CA GLU A 108 -11.37 -3.36 -39.83
C GLU A 108 -11.39 -4.56 -40.79
N ASN A 109 -12.38 -5.45 -40.65
CA ASN A 109 -12.95 -6.02 -41.86
C ASN A 109 -14.43 -6.33 -41.67
N GLN A 110 -15.20 -5.54 -42.40
CA GLN A 110 -16.58 -5.81 -42.80
C GLN A 110 -16.62 -7.10 -43.63
N ASN A 111 -17.74 -7.81 -43.55
CA ASN A 111 -18.48 -8.49 -44.64
C ASN A 111 -19.15 -9.78 -44.13
N ASP A 112 -20.43 -9.67 -43.77
CA ASP A 112 -21.48 -10.60 -44.23
C ASP A 112 -21.74 -10.32 -45.74
N PRO A 113 -22.43 -11.16 -46.56
CA PRO A 113 -23.31 -12.27 -46.21
C PRO A 113 -23.22 -13.54 -47.12
N GLU A 114 -24.15 -14.48 -46.90
CA GLU A 114 -24.69 -15.51 -47.83
C GLU A 114 -23.79 -16.71 -48.19
N ASP A 115 -24.27 -17.95 -48.36
CA ASP A 115 -25.53 -18.67 -48.16
C ASP A 115 -25.17 -20.15 -48.43
N GLY A 116 -25.84 -21.15 -47.83
CA GLY A 116 -25.46 -22.55 -48.09
C GLY A 116 -25.95 -23.64 -47.14
N ASN A 117 -27.27 -23.80 -47.11
CA ASN A 117 -28.04 -24.96 -46.65
C ASN A 117 -27.41 -26.34 -46.95
N VAL A 118 -27.48 -27.31 -46.01
CA VAL A 118 -28.25 -28.58 -46.11
C VAL A 118 -28.09 -29.42 -44.81
N THR A 119 -29.27 -29.89 -44.38
CA THR A 119 -29.78 -30.84 -43.37
C THR A 119 -28.85 -32.00 -42.93
N ASP A 120 -28.96 -32.58 -41.72
CA ASP A 120 -30.04 -33.50 -41.31
C ASP A 120 -30.23 -33.61 -39.77
N ASN A 121 -31.47 -33.37 -39.34
CA ASN A 121 -32.35 -34.24 -38.55
C ASN A 121 -31.73 -35.38 -37.68
N GLU A 122 -31.94 -35.36 -36.36
CA GLU A 122 -32.96 -36.19 -35.66
C GLU A 122 -32.78 -36.29 -34.12
N ASN A 123 -33.94 -36.19 -33.43
CA ASN A 123 -34.31 -36.75 -32.11
C ASN A 123 -33.90 -36.05 -30.79
N GLY A 124 -34.89 -35.41 -30.14
CA GLY A 124 -34.94 -35.11 -28.69
C GLY A 124 -35.39 -36.34 -27.87
N PRO A 125 -36.10 -36.21 -26.72
CA PRO A 125 -36.35 -35.08 -25.80
C PRO A 125 -35.60 -35.35 -24.45
N GLU A 126 -35.76 -34.70 -23.29
CA GLU A 126 -36.96 -34.31 -22.55
C GLU A 126 -36.54 -33.58 -21.26
N GLN A 127 -37.45 -32.74 -20.77
CA GLN A 127 -37.35 -31.93 -19.56
C GLN A 127 -37.58 -32.77 -18.30
N SER A 128 -37.04 -32.33 -17.16
CA SER A 128 -37.75 -32.42 -15.88
C SER A 128 -37.17 -31.44 -14.86
N GLU A 129 -38.05 -30.52 -14.46
CA GLU A 129 -38.21 -29.77 -13.20
C GLU A 129 -37.12 -29.76 -12.13
#